data_AF-A0A4R6JQ68-F1
#
_entry.id   AF-A0A4R6JQ68-F1
#
_cell.length_a   1.000
_cell.length_b   1.000
_cell.length_c   1.000
_cell.angle_alpha   90.00
_cell.angle_beta   90.00
_cell.angle_gamma   90.00
#
_symmetry.space_group_name_H-M   'P 1'
#
loop_
_entity.id
_entity.type
_entity.pdbx_description
1 polymer ?
#
loop_
_entity_poly.entity_id
_entity_poly.type
_entity_poly.pdbx_seq_one_letter_code
_entity_poly.pdbx_strand_id
1 'polypeptide(L)'
;MTRRVVVLMLLATMAVGGCGADRSGYVIDPIEQVTYAAGFGPDGIVQEADEKGFYGDAGIDVDVRTDISTLSSGPAQFSALNLAEMLRDRDTFAGWRVIAALDQQNSDVLIVRDDLIAQDRDLVSRFTTATLRGRNFGRLDEKLVPAEVADFGFVSGS
;
A
#
# COMPACT_ATOMS: atom_id res chain seq x y z
N MET A 1 66.28 6.31 11.19
CA MET A 1 65.66 6.52 9.87
C MET A 1 65.55 5.18 9.17
N THR A 2 64.34 4.63 9.01
CA THR A 2 63.98 3.65 7.95
C THR A 2 62.46 3.50 7.92
N ARG A 3 61.86 4.13 6.91
CA ARG A 3 60.41 4.27 6.72
C ARG A 3 59.90 3.01 5.99
N ARG A 4 58.95 2.29 6.60
CA ARG A 4 58.30 1.13 5.96
C ARG A 4 57.44 1.63 4.80
N VAL A 5 57.76 1.19 3.59
CA VAL A 5 57.00 1.41 2.37
C VAL A 5 55.84 0.42 2.36
N VAL A 6 54.61 0.91 2.39
CA VAL A 6 53.41 0.11 2.08
C VAL A 6 52.85 0.65 0.77
N VAL A 7 53.01 -0.15 -0.28
CA VAL A 7 52.34 0.01 -1.57
C VAL A 7 50.94 -0.58 -1.41
N LEU A 8 49.91 0.20 -1.66
CA LEU A 8 48.55 -0.33 -1.85
C LEU A 8 47.94 0.28 -3.11
N MET A 9 47.46 -0.63 -3.95
CA MET A 9 47.09 -0.51 -5.35
C MET A 9 46.03 0.56 -5.63
N LEU A 10 46.25 1.27 -6.74
CA LEU A 10 45.22 1.98 -7.50
C LEU A 10 44.18 0.98 -8.03
N LEU A 11 42.91 1.24 -7.74
CA LEU A 11 41.77 0.74 -8.50
C LEU A 11 41.10 1.94 -9.17
N ALA A 12 41.33 2.07 -10.47
CA ALA A 12 40.64 3.01 -11.33
C ALA A 12 39.37 2.34 -11.86
N THR A 13 38.20 2.85 -11.50
CA THR A 13 36.92 2.57 -12.18
C THR A 13 36.45 3.84 -12.88
N MET A 14 36.38 3.78 -14.20
CA MET A 14 35.86 4.84 -15.05
C MET A 14 34.33 4.82 -15.13
N ALA A 15 33.75 6.00 -14.87
CA ALA A 15 32.75 6.72 -15.67
C ALA A 15 31.44 6.05 -16.14
N VAL A 16 30.30 6.69 -15.83
CA VAL A 16 29.36 7.31 -16.79
C VAL A 16 28.66 8.49 -16.08
N GLY A 17 28.42 9.58 -16.82
CA GLY A 17 27.97 10.88 -16.31
C GLY A 17 26.48 11.00 -15.97
N GLY A 18 26.17 12.12 -15.30
CA GLY A 18 24.81 12.54 -14.94
C GLY A 18 24.86 13.89 -14.22
N CYS A 19 25.07 14.96 -14.98
CA CYS A 19 24.87 16.34 -14.53
C CYS A 19 23.36 16.64 -14.55
N GLY A 20 22.84 17.30 -13.52
CA GLY A 20 21.59 18.05 -13.63
C GLY A 20 20.47 17.64 -12.69
N ALA A 21 20.49 18.23 -11.50
CA ALA A 21 19.42 19.02 -10.91
C ALA A 21 19.33 18.71 -9.41
N ASP A 22 19.92 19.59 -8.61
CA ASP A 22 19.42 19.85 -7.26
C ASP A 22 17.91 20.02 -7.37
N ARG A 23 17.16 18.99 -6.95
CA ARG A 23 15.71 19.12 -6.80
C ARG A 23 15.49 20.07 -5.65
N SER A 24 15.28 21.33 -6.06
CA SER A 24 14.60 22.40 -5.35
C SER A 24 13.71 21.82 -4.26
N GLY A 25 13.93 22.29 -3.03
CA GLY A 25 13.23 21.85 -1.84
C GLY A 25 11.73 21.81 -2.04
N TYR A 26 11.22 20.61 -2.30
CA TYR A 26 9.87 20.27 -2.00
C TYR A 26 9.84 20.09 -0.49
N VAL A 27 9.08 20.93 0.21
CA VAL A 27 8.60 20.54 1.55
C VAL A 27 7.71 19.35 1.27
N ILE A 28 8.28 18.14 1.33
CA ILE A 28 7.48 16.92 1.34
C ILE A 28 6.79 16.97 2.69
N ASP A 29 5.46 17.10 2.70
CA ASP A 29 4.67 16.80 3.89
C ASP A 29 5.18 15.48 4.46
N PRO A 30 5.26 15.32 5.80
CA PRO A 30 5.81 14.10 6.38
C PRO A 30 5.13 12.89 5.73
N ILE A 31 5.93 12.07 5.04
CA ILE A 31 5.41 10.90 4.33
C ILE A 31 4.76 10.00 5.37
N GLU A 32 3.48 9.73 5.17
CA GLU A 32 2.69 8.98 6.12
C GLU A 32 2.95 7.48 5.93
N GLN A 33 3.37 6.82 7.00
CA GLN A 33 3.64 5.38 6.96
C GLN A 33 2.36 4.57 7.09
N VAL A 34 2.16 3.66 6.14
CA VAL A 34 1.06 2.71 6.12
C VAL A 34 1.59 1.29 6.13
N THR A 35 1.19 0.48 7.11
CA THR A 35 1.40 -0.96 7.08
C THR A 35 0.27 -1.65 6.34
N TYR A 36 0.62 -2.36 5.27
CA TYR A 36 -0.30 -3.20 4.49
C TYR A 36 -0.02 -4.69 4.75
N ALA A 37 -1.05 -5.45 5.08
CA ALA A 37 -0.95 -6.91 5.22
C ALA A 37 -1.21 -7.59 3.87
N ALA A 38 -0.18 -8.23 3.31
CA ALA A 38 -0.22 -9.10 2.15
C ALA A 38 -0.41 -10.58 2.55
N GLY A 39 -0.84 -11.42 1.60
CA GLY A 39 -0.94 -12.87 1.77
C GLY A 39 -2.35 -13.44 1.87
N PHE A 40 -3.38 -12.60 1.69
CA PHE A 40 -4.80 -13.01 1.80
C PHE A 40 -5.61 -12.71 0.53
N GLY A 41 -5.00 -12.19 -0.54
CA GLY A 41 -5.73 -11.66 -1.68
C GLY A 41 -4.92 -11.62 -2.97
N PRO A 42 -5.39 -10.88 -3.99
CA PRO A 42 -4.73 -10.83 -5.29
C PRO A 42 -3.31 -10.30 -5.12
N ASP A 43 -2.37 -11.23 -5.24
CA ASP A 43 -0.98 -10.97 -4.99
C ASP A 43 -0.49 -9.83 -5.89
N GLY A 44 0.05 -8.79 -5.27
CA GLY A 44 0.80 -7.76 -5.96
C GLY A 44 0.05 -6.48 -6.33
N ILE A 45 -1.24 -6.26 -6.03
CA ILE A 45 -1.88 -4.96 -6.38
C ILE A 45 -1.17 -3.78 -5.69
N VAL A 46 -0.96 -3.91 -4.38
CA VAL A 46 -0.30 -2.87 -3.60
C VAL A 46 1.16 -2.76 -3.99
N GLN A 47 1.85 -3.88 -4.22
CA GLN A 47 3.23 -3.86 -4.68
C GLN A 47 3.37 -3.19 -6.06
N GLU A 48 2.48 -3.46 -7.00
CA GLU A 48 2.48 -2.85 -8.32
C GLU A 48 2.18 -1.34 -8.26
N ALA A 49 1.24 -0.92 -7.41
CA ALA A 49 0.96 0.50 -7.20
C ALA A 49 2.14 1.24 -6.57
N ASP A 50 2.87 0.57 -5.67
CA ASP A 50 4.08 1.09 -5.04
C ASP A 50 5.26 1.20 -6.01
N GLU A 51 5.52 0.16 -6.80
CA GLU A 51 6.54 0.17 -7.86
C GLU A 51 6.30 1.25 -8.92
N LYS A 52 5.03 1.58 -9.18
CA LYS A 52 4.62 2.68 -10.07
C LYS A 52 4.69 4.07 -9.42
N GLY A 53 4.97 4.15 -8.12
CA GLY A 53 5.13 5.40 -7.37
C GLY A 53 3.81 6.06 -6.94
N PHE A 54 2.67 5.39 -7.07
CA PHE A 54 1.37 6.03 -6.79
C PHE A 54 1.14 6.35 -5.31
N TYR A 55 1.76 5.60 -4.39
CA TYR A 55 1.72 5.94 -2.97
C TYR A 55 2.62 7.14 -2.65
N GLY A 56 3.82 7.19 -3.24
CA GLY A 56 4.70 8.36 -3.14
C GLY A 56 4.05 9.65 -3.65
N ASP A 57 3.37 9.59 -4.80
CA ASP A 57 2.56 10.70 -5.33
C ASP A 57 1.43 11.13 -4.36
N ALA A 58 0.92 10.19 -3.57
CA ALA A 58 -0.11 10.42 -2.57
C ALA A 58 0.45 10.78 -1.19
N GLY A 59 1.77 10.94 -1.04
CA GLY A 59 2.43 11.25 0.24
C GLY A 59 2.41 10.09 1.25
N ILE A 60 2.38 8.84 0.76
CA ILE A 60 2.31 7.62 1.57
C ILE A 60 3.56 6.77 1.33
N ASP A 61 4.13 6.21 2.40
CA ASP A 61 5.16 5.17 2.38
C ASP A 61 4.52 3.86 2.86
N VAL A 62 4.53 2.82 2.03
CA VAL A 62 3.83 1.56 2.32
C VAL A 62 4.80 0.48 2.76
N ASP A 63 4.67 0.05 4.01
CA ASP A 63 5.34 -1.14 4.55
C ASP A 63 4.48 -2.39 4.31
N VAL A 64 4.85 -3.18 3.30
CA VAL A 64 4.15 -4.43 2.96
C VAL A 64 4.67 -5.58 3.82
N ARG A 65 3.77 -6.20 4.59
CA ARG A 65 4.08 -7.32 5.48
C ARG A 65 3.25 -8.56 5.13
N THR A 66 3.87 -9.73 5.16
CA THR A 66 3.23 -11.02 4.83
C THR A 66 2.91 -11.89 6.04
N ASP A 67 3.18 -11.40 7.25
CA ASP A 67 2.95 -12.15 8.49
C ASP A 67 1.47 -12.03 8.91
N ILE A 68 0.79 -13.16 9.11
CA ILE A 68 -0.63 -13.22 9.51
C ILE A 68 -0.95 -12.48 10.82
N SER A 69 0.02 -12.36 11.73
CA SER A 69 -0.15 -11.62 12.98
C SER A 69 -0.37 -10.12 12.74
N THR A 70 -0.02 -9.60 11.57
CA THR A 70 -0.24 -8.19 11.21
C THR A 70 -1.73 -7.85 11.06
N LEU A 71 -2.60 -8.82 10.76
CA LEU A 71 -4.04 -8.63 10.61
C LEU A 71 -4.80 -8.67 11.93
N SER A 72 -4.66 -9.74 12.70
CA SER A 72 -5.54 -10.01 13.86
C SER A 72 -5.30 -9.06 15.04
N SER A 73 -4.04 -8.73 15.32
CA SER A 73 -3.67 -7.85 16.44
C SER A 73 -2.49 -6.92 16.12
N GLY A 74 -1.95 -7.01 14.90
CA GLY A 74 -0.77 -6.28 14.50
C GLY A 74 -1.06 -4.94 13.82
N PRO A 75 -0.01 -4.27 13.33
CA PRO A 75 -0.07 -2.87 12.92
C PRO A 75 -0.74 -2.63 11.57
N ALA A 76 -1.24 -3.66 10.86
CA ALA A 76 -1.79 -3.46 9.54
C ALA A 76 -3.03 -2.56 9.59
N GLN A 77 -3.05 -1.59 8.66
CA GLN A 77 -4.14 -0.65 8.48
C GLN A 77 -5.03 -1.07 7.30
N PHE A 78 -4.42 -1.68 6.29
CA PHE A 78 -5.08 -2.14 5.06
C PHE A 78 -4.70 -3.59 4.74
N SER A 79 -5.57 -4.26 3.99
CA SER A 79 -5.29 -5.56 3.37
C SER A 79 -6.18 -5.74 2.14
N ALA A 80 -5.78 -6.65 1.25
CA ALA A 80 -6.66 -7.12 0.18
C ALA A 80 -6.87 -8.63 0.33
N LEU A 81 -8.10 -9.06 0.09
CA LEU A 81 -8.48 -10.46 0.19
C LEU A 81 -9.67 -10.83 -0.67
N ASN A 82 -9.89 -12.13 -0.82
CA ASN A 82 -11.11 -12.63 -1.40
C ASN A 82 -12.28 -12.45 -0.43
N LEU A 83 -13.41 -11.89 -0.89
CA LEU A 83 -14.59 -11.66 -0.04
C LEU A 83 -15.10 -12.95 0.61
N ALA A 84 -15.02 -14.09 -0.07
CA ALA A 84 -15.44 -15.37 0.49
C ALA A 84 -14.57 -15.83 1.66
N GLU A 85 -13.28 -15.46 1.67
CA GLU A 85 -12.38 -15.74 2.80
C GLU A 85 -12.72 -14.89 4.01
N MET A 86 -12.98 -13.60 3.80
CA MET A 86 -13.44 -12.69 4.85
C MET A 86 -14.73 -13.19 5.50
N LEU A 87 -15.67 -13.69 4.69
CA LEU A 87 -16.95 -14.23 5.16
C LEU A 87 -16.80 -15.56 5.90
N ARG A 88 -15.77 -16.36 5.58
CA ARG A 88 -15.49 -17.63 6.25
C ARG A 88 -14.86 -17.43 7.63
N ASP A 89 -14.04 -16.39 7.80
CA ASP A 89 -13.33 -16.08 9.04
C ASP A 89 -13.71 -14.70 9.60
N ARG A 90 -15.01 -14.49 9.86
CA ARG A 90 -15.53 -13.19 10.29
C ARG A 90 -14.91 -12.67 11.58
N ASP A 91 -14.50 -13.57 12.48
CA ASP A 91 -13.94 -13.20 13.78
C ASP A 91 -12.55 -12.56 13.62
N THR A 92 -11.71 -13.07 12.72
CA THR A 92 -10.42 -12.45 12.38
C THR A 92 -10.58 -11.06 11.78
N PHE A 93 -11.65 -10.84 11.02
CA PHE A 93 -11.94 -9.56 10.36
C PHE A 93 -12.96 -8.68 11.12
N ALA A 94 -13.21 -8.97 12.39
CA ALA A 94 -13.97 -8.08 13.25
C ALA A 94 -13.23 -6.72 13.35
N GLY A 95 -13.95 -5.63 13.11
CA GLY A 95 -13.37 -4.28 13.03
C GLY A 95 -12.73 -3.92 11.69
N TRP A 96 -12.88 -4.76 10.66
CA TRP A 96 -12.49 -4.42 9.29
C TRP A 96 -13.71 -4.05 8.43
N ARG A 97 -13.48 -3.20 7.42
CA ARG A 97 -14.48 -2.67 6.49
C ARG A 97 -13.98 -2.78 5.07
N VAL A 98 -14.88 -3.09 4.15
CA VAL A 98 -14.59 -3.10 2.71
C VAL A 98 -14.71 -1.69 2.15
N ILE A 99 -13.69 -1.24 1.43
CA ILE A 99 -13.59 0.12 0.87
C ILE A 99 -13.47 0.14 -0.66
N ALA A 100 -13.12 -0.97 -1.29
CA ALA A 100 -13.12 -1.09 -2.74
C ALA A 100 -13.27 -2.54 -3.20
N ALA A 101 -13.89 -2.73 -4.37
CA ALA A 101 -13.76 -3.97 -5.14
C ALA A 101 -12.52 -3.85 -6.04
N LEU A 102 -11.65 -4.84 -5.99
CA LEU A 102 -10.42 -4.93 -6.79
C LEU A 102 -10.62 -5.81 -8.02
N ASP A 103 -11.42 -6.87 -7.93
CA ASP A 103 -11.71 -7.73 -9.08
C ASP A 103 -13.14 -8.28 -8.99
N GLN A 104 -13.96 -8.01 -10.01
CA GLN A 104 -15.34 -8.50 -10.07
C GLN A 104 -15.44 -10.01 -10.32
N GLN A 105 -14.49 -10.60 -11.04
CA GLN A 105 -14.54 -12.03 -11.34
C GLN A 105 -14.14 -12.85 -10.12
N ASN A 106 -13.15 -12.37 -9.39
CA ASN A 106 -12.60 -13.07 -8.23
C ASN A 106 -13.22 -12.60 -6.91
N SER A 107 -14.03 -11.53 -6.91
CA SER A 107 -14.59 -10.93 -5.68
C SER A 107 -13.49 -10.49 -4.71
N ASP A 108 -12.37 -10.02 -5.24
CA ASP A 108 -11.29 -9.48 -4.44
C ASP A 108 -11.66 -8.08 -3.96
N VAL A 109 -11.42 -7.81 -2.69
CA VAL A 109 -11.78 -6.57 -2.02
C VAL A 109 -10.58 -5.96 -1.32
N LEU A 110 -10.55 -4.64 -1.26
CA LEU A 110 -9.66 -3.88 -0.38
C LEU A 110 -10.40 -3.59 0.92
N ILE A 111 -9.74 -3.90 2.03
CA ILE A 111 -10.27 -3.67 3.38
C ILE A 111 -9.37 -2.73 4.18
N VAL A 112 -9.98 -2.08 5.16
CA VAL A 112 -9.32 -1.17 6.12
C VAL A 112 -9.87 -1.40 7.52
N ARG A 113 -9.09 -1.08 8.55
CA ARG A 113 -9.63 -1.04 9.93
C ARG A 113 -10.67 0.08 10.09
N ASP A 114 -11.71 -0.20 10.87
CA ASP A 114 -12.83 0.72 11.10
C ASP A 114 -12.42 1.97 11.88
N ASP A 115 -11.50 1.83 12.83
CA ASP A 115 -10.95 2.91 13.62
C ASP A 115 -10.16 3.91 12.76
N LEU A 116 -9.45 3.43 11.73
CA LEU A 116 -8.75 4.31 10.78
C LEU A 116 -9.74 5.12 9.93
N ILE A 117 -10.88 4.54 9.54
CA ILE A 117 -11.95 5.31 8.85
C ILE A 117 -12.47 6.45 9.75
N ALA A 118 -12.50 6.27 11.06
CA ALA A 118 -12.93 7.32 11.98
C ALA A 118 -11.84 8.36 12.24
N GLN A 119 -10.56 7.95 12.23
CA GLN A 119 -9.42 8.80 12.57
C GLN A 119 -8.92 9.62 11.38
N ASP A 120 -8.76 9.00 10.21
CA ASP A 120 -8.13 9.61 9.05
C ASP A 120 -8.75 9.15 7.73
N ARG A 121 -9.89 9.74 7.37
CA ARG A 121 -10.56 9.46 6.09
C ARG A 121 -9.76 9.90 4.88
N ASP A 122 -8.91 10.91 5.04
CA ASP A 122 -8.10 11.42 3.93
C ASP A 122 -7.03 10.39 3.55
N LEU A 123 -6.33 9.82 4.53
CA LEU A 123 -5.40 8.71 4.32
C LEU A 123 -6.10 7.53 3.64
N VAL A 124 -7.28 7.12 4.12
CA VAL A 124 -8.06 6.03 3.50
C VAL A 124 -8.37 6.33 2.04
N SER A 125 -8.79 7.55 1.73
CA SER A 125 -9.10 7.98 0.36
C SER A 125 -7.86 7.97 -0.54
N ARG A 126 -6.74 8.54 -0.06
CA ARG A 126 -5.46 8.60 -0.78
C ARG A 126 -4.90 7.21 -1.05
N PHE A 127 -4.86 6.34 -0.03
CA PHE A 127 -4.40 4.96 -0.17
C PHE A 127 -5.25 4.21 -1.20
N THR A 128 -6.57 4.21 -1.04
CA THR A 128 -7.51 3.52 -1.95
C THR A 128 -7.33 4.00 -3.39
N THR A 129 -7.24 5.31 -3.59
CA THR A 129 -7.06 5.89 -4.92
C THR A 129 -5.73 5.47 -5.55
N ALA A 130 -4.64 5.49 -4.77
CA ALA A 130 -3.33 5.04 -5.24
C ALA A 130 -3.34 3.55 -5.61
N THR A 131 -3.95 2.69 -4.79
CA THR A 131 -4.12 1.26 -5.09
C THR A 131 -4.88 1.04 -6.39
N LEU A 132 -6.01 1.73 -6.60
CA LEU A 132 -6.84 1.55 -7.79
C LEU A 132 -6.17 2.05 -9.08
N ARG A 133 -5.37 3.12 -8.98
CA ARG A 133 -4.53 3.59 -10.10
C ARG A 133 -3.53 2.53 -10.54
N GLY A 134 -3.03 1.70 -9.62
CA GLY A 134 -2.09 0.60 -9.88
C GLY A 134 -2.45 -0.24 -11.10
N ARG A 135 -3.70 -0.68 -11.21
CA ARG A 135 -4.16 -1.59 -12.28
C ARG A 135 -5.09 -0.95 -13.32
N ASN A 136 -5.14 0.39 -13.40
CA ASN A 136 -6.16 1.10 -14.18
C ASN A 136 -7.60 0.63 -13.84
N PHE A 137 -7.86 0.29 -12.57
CA PHE A 137 -9.23 0.04 -12.17
C PHE A 137 -9.99 1.36 -12.38
N GLY A 138 -10.93 1.35 -13.33
CA GLY A 138 -11.80 2.50 -13.56
C GLY A 138 -12.37 2.95 -12.22
N ARG A 139 -12.41 4.27 -12.00
CA ARG A 139 -12.99 4.90 -10.82
C ARG A 139 -14.27 4.14 -10.45
N LEU A 140 -14.31 3.57 -9.24
CA LEU A 140 -15.34 2.61 -8.82
C LEU A 140 -16.73 3.10 -9.25
N ASP A 141 -17.41 2.34 -10.11
CA ASP A 141 -18.85 2.51 -10.26
C ASP A 141 -19.47 1.99 -8.95
N GLU A 142 -20.26 2.83 -8.29
CA GLU A 142 -21.00 2.55 -7.05
C GLU A 142 -21.84 1.25 -7.16
N LYS A 143 -22.14 0.82 -8.39
CA LYS A 143 -22.81 -0.45 -8.71
C LYS A 143 -22.00 -1.72 -8.45
N LEU A 144 -20.71 -1.61 -8.13
CA LEU A 144 -19.80 -2.76 -8.03
C LEU A 144 -19.62 -3.30 -6.62
N VAL A 145 -20.43 -2.83 -5.67
CA VAL A 145 -20.45 -3.33 -4.30
C VAL A 145 -21.57 -4.38 -4.19
N PRO A 146 -21.25 -5.67 -4.03
CA PRO A 146 -22.27 -6.69 -3.79
C PRO A 146 -23.12 -6.34 -2.56
N ALA A 147 -24.41 -6.65 -2.60
CA ALA A 147 -25.33 -6.36 -1.49
C ALA A 147 -24.88 -7.00 -0.16
N GLU A 148 -24.10 -8.09 -0.21
CA GLU A 148 -23.49 -8.72 0.97
C GLU A 148 -22.47 -7.84 1.71
N VAL A 149 -21.97 -6.78 1.09
CA VAL A 149 -20.96 -5.87 1.68
C VAL A 149 -21.60 -4.73 2.49
N ALA A 150 -22.92 -4.54 2.40
CA ALA A 150 -23.64 -3.51 3.14
C ALA A 150 -23.49 -3.67 4.67
N ASP A 151 -23.44 -4.91 5.17
CA ASP A 151 -23.20 -5.24 6.59
C ASP A 151 -21.76 -4.94 7.03
N PHE A 152 -20.82 -4.86 6.09
CA PHE A 152 -19.40 -4.56 6.33
C PHE A 152 -19.06 -3.08 6.13
N GLY A 153 -20.06 -2.20 6.03
CA GLY A 153 -19.88 -0.74 6.01
C GLY A 153 -19.03 -0.25 4.84
N PHE A 154 -19.62 -0.17 3.65
CA PHE A 154 -18.99 0.47 2.50
C PHE A 154 -18.85 1.98 2.73
N VAL A 155 -17.64 2.52 2.53
CA VAL A 155 -17.39 3.96 2.56
C VAL A 155 -17.37 4.46 1.11
N SER A 156 -18.47 5.07 0.66
CA SER A 156 -18.51 5.70 -0.67
C SER A 156 -17.59 6.92 -0.70
N GLY A 157 -16.65 6.95 -1.66
CA GLY A 157 -15.87 8.15 -1.95
C GLY A 157 -16.79 9.25 -2.50
N SER A 158 -16.89 10.36 -1.78
CA SER A 158 -17.59 11.58 -2.21
C SER A 158 -16.68 12.44 -3.09
#